data_AF-A0A9E3XYI9-F1
#
_entry.id   AF-A0A9E3XYI9-F1
#
_cell.length_a   1.000
_cell.length_b   1.000
_cell.length_c   1.000
_cell.angle_alpha   90.00
_cell.angle_beta   90.00
_cell.angle_gamma   90.00
#
_symmetry.space_group_name_H-M   'P 1'
#
loop_
_entity.id
_entity.type
_entity.pdbx_description
1 polymer ?
#
loop_
_entity_poly.entity_id
_entity_poly.type
_entity_poly.pdbx_seq_one_letter_code
_entity_poly.pdbx_strand_id
1 'polypeptide(L)'
;MDPAERFAELITRPAAEAHLDLLAALVGASFDPSADVGKVVVALDHLAEHCSPTFDSILDELFASGRLRGNTTDYGDPRNSYLHEVLGRGVGIPITLSVCAIEVGRRLQVPVRGVGLPGHFMVECEGVVADPFRSG
;
A
#
# COMPACT_ATOMS: atom_id res chain seq x y z
N MET A 1 23.68 -0.68 1.49
CA MET A 1 23.10 -1.98 1.83
C MET A 1 22.16 -2.33 0.69
N ASP A 2 22.27 -3.53 0.15
CA ASP A 2 21.40 -4.00 -0.92
C ASP A 2 19.93 -4.05 -0.43
N PRO A 3 18.95 -3.60 -1.22
CA PRO A 3 17.54 -3.64 -0.80
C PRO A 3 17.02 -5.03 -0.48
N ALA A 4 17.47 -6.07 -1.19
CA ALA A 4 17.01 -7.44 -0.93
C ALA A 4 17.62 -8.00 0.37
N GLU A 5 18.89 -7.72 0.65
CA GLU A 5 19.51 -8.03 1.96
C GLU A 5 18.75 -7.35 3.11
N ARG A 6 18.42 -6.07 2.96
CA ARG A 6 17.66 -5.32 3.97
C ARG A 6 16.25 -5.86 4.17
N PHE A 7 15.59 -6.28 3.09
CA PHE A 7 14.29 -6.95 3.15
C PHE A 7 14.37 -8.26 3.94
N ALA A 8 15.38 -9.09 3.64
CA ALA A 8 15.59 -10.37 4.31
C ALA A 8 15.86 -10.21 5.81
N GLU A 9 16.56 -9.14 6.21
CA GLU A 9 16.73 -8.81 7.62
C GLU A 9 15.39 -8.45 8.28
N LEU A 10 14.62 -7.54 7.68
CA LEU A 10 13.39 -7.00 8.27
C LEU A 10 12.27 -8.06 8.37
N ILE A 11 12.13 -8.95 7.39
CA ILE A 11 11.04 -9.94 7.37
C ILE A 11 11.16 -11.00 8.48
N THR A 12 12.37 -11.16 9.05
CA THR A 12 12.61 -12.11 10.16
C THR A 12 12.31 -11.53 11.54
N ARG A 13 12.02 -10.23 11.62
CA ARG A 13 11.63 -9.57 12.87
C ARG A 13 10.20 -9.94 13.25
N PRO A 14 9.81 -9.81 14.54
CA PRO A 14 8.43 -10.01 14.95
C PRO A 14 7.46 -9.16 14.12
N ALA A 15 6.27 -9.66 13.83
CA ALA A 15 5.30 -8.96 12.96
C ALA A 15 4.93 -7.55 13.44
N ALA A 16 4.96 -7.30 14.77
CA ALA A 16 4.73 -5.97 15.35
C ALA A 16 5.84 -4.96 15.01
N GLU A 17 7.02 -5.43 14.61
CA GLU A 17 8.19 -4.65 14.21
C GLU A 17 8.41 -4.69 12.69
N ALA A 18 7.67 -5.54 11.98
CA ALA A 18 7.68 -5.66 10.53
C ALA A 18 6.87 -4.51 9.92
N HIS A 19 7.54 -3.40 9.68
CA HIS A 19 7.02 -2.25 8.94
C HIS A 19 6.68 -2.64 7.49
N LEU A 20 5.41 -2.94 7.21
CA LEU A 20 4.96 -3.40 5.88
C LEU A 20 5.19 -2.33 4.80
N ASP A 21 5.07 -1.04 5.14
CA ASP A 21 5.49 0.06 4.26
C ASP A 21 6.96 -0.05 3.81
N LEU A 22 7.87 -0.29 4.75
CA LEU A 22 9.30 -0.49 4.46
C LEU A 22 9.55 -1.75 3.63
N LEU A 23 8.91 -2.88 4.00
CA LEU A 23 9.05 -4.14 3.26
C LEU A 23 8.57 -3.99 1.82
N ALA A 24 7.40 -3.38 1.61
CA ALA A 24 6.85 -3.15 0.28
C ALA A 24 7.70 -2.16 -0.55
N ALA A 25 8.23 -1.11 0.08
CA ALA A 25 9.14 -0.17 -0.57
C ALA A 25 10.45 -0.84 -1.01
N LEU A 26 10.99 -1.74 -0.19
CA LEU A 26 12.23 -2.46 -0.49
C LEU A 26 12.07 -3.40 -1.68
N VAL A 27 10.90 -4.03 -1.87
CA VAL A 27 10.61 -4.83 -3.06
C VAL A 27 10.79 -4.00 -4.33
N GLY A 28 10.24 -2.78 -4.37
CA GLY A 28 10.42 -1.87 -5.51
C GLY A 28 11.89 -1.51 -5.73
N ALA A 29 12.59 -1.17 -4.64
CA ALA A 29 14.01 -0.80 -4.69
C ALA A 29 14.94 -1.94 -5.14
N SER A 30 14.54 -3.22 -4.96
CA SER A 30 15.29 -4.36 -5.50
C SER A 30 15.28 -4.44 -7.03
N PHE A 31 14.29 -3.85 -7.70
CA PHE A 31 14.16 -3.86 -9.16
C PHE A 31 14.40 -2.50 -9.80
N ASP A 32 14.36 -1.43 -9.01
CA ASP A 32 14.60 -0.06 -9.44
C ASP A 32 15.60 0.64 -8.48
N PRO A 33 16.88 0.75 -8.88
CA PRO A 33 17.90 1.42 -8.07
C PRO A 33 17.65 2.91 -7.82
N SER A 34 16.74 3.54 -8.57
CA SER A 34 16.36 4.94 -8.38
C SER A 34 15.27 5.13 -7.31
N ALA A 35 14.62 4.04 -6.88
CA ALA A 35 13.58 4.07 -5.87
C ALA A 35 14.14 4.47 -4.50
N ASP A 36 13.50 5.47 -3.89
CA ASP A 36 13.86 5.96 -2.56
C ASP A 36 12.84 5.45 -1.54
N VAL A 37 13.26 4.47 -0.73
CA VAL A 37 12.44 3.87 0.33
C VAL A 37 11.95 4.92 1.33
N GLY A 38 12.76 5.93 1.65
CA GLY A 38 12.36 6.99 2.56
C GLY A 38 11.22 7.84 2.00
N LYS A 39 11.27 8.16 0.70
CA LYS A 39 10.19 8.90 0.03
C LYS A 39 8.87 8.13 0.00
N VAL A 40 8.92 6.80 -0.06
CA VAL A 40 7.70 5.97 0.02
C VAL A 40 7.02 6.11 1.38
N VAL A 41 7.79 6.04 2.46
CA VAL A 41 7.26 6.21 3.83
C VAL A 41 6.68 7.61 4.00
N VAL A 42 7.42 8.64 3.59
CA VAL A 42 6.97 10.03 3.65
C VAL A 42 5.69 10.26 2.82
N ALA A 43 5.58 9.63 1.65
CA ALA A 43 4.37 9.73 0.83
C ALA A 43 3.14 9.10 1.53
N LEU A 44 3.31 7.98 2.22
CA LEU A 44 2.23 7.37 3.03
C LEU A 44 1.87 8.22 4.25
N ASP A 45 2.87 8.85 4.90
CA ASP A 45 2.63 9.79 6.00
C ASP A 45 1.77 10.97 5.51
N HIS A 46 2.13 11.55 4.35
CA HIS A 46 1.34 12.61 3.73
C HIS A 46 -0.08 12.17 3.36
N LEU A 47 -0.29 10.94 2.87
CA LEU A 47 -1.65 10.46 2.62
C LEU A 47 -2.48 10.42 3.93
N ALA A 48 -1.87 9.96 5.02
CA ALA A 48 -2.53 9.91 6.32
C ALA A 48 -2.87 11.31 6.86
N GLU A 49 -2.04 12.32 6.63
CA GLU A 49 -2.32 13.72 7.04
C GLU A 49 -3.62 14.29 6.45
N HIS A 50 -4.09 13.78 5.31
CA HIS A 50 -5.32 14.22 4.67
C HIS A 50 -6.57 13.46 5.15
N CYS A 51 -6.40 12.40 5.94
CA CYS A 51 -7.48 11.54 6.37
C CYS A 51 -7.90 11.84 7.81
N SER A 52 -9.20 11.72 8.09
CA SER A 52 -9.68 11.49 9.46
C SER A 52 -9.38 10.04 9.88
N PRO A 53 -9.28 9.72 11.18
CA PRO A 53 -8.97 8.38 11.67
C PRO A 53 -10.20 7.46 11.61
N THR A 54 -10.79 7.32 10.42
CA THR A 54 -11.92 6.44 10.13
C THR A 54 -11.67 5.67 8.84
N PHE A 55 -12.24 4.47 8.73
CA PHE A 55 -12.07 3.65 7.53
C PHE A 55 -12.64 4.33 6.28
N ASP A 56 -13.84 4.91 6.38
CA ASP A 56 -14.48 5.64 5.29
C ASP A 56 -13.63 6.80 4.78
N SER A 57 -13.04 7.60 5.69
CA SER A 57 -12.18 8.72 5.28
C SER A 57 -10.93 8.24 4.53
N ILE A 58 -10.36 7.09 4.93
CA ILE A 58 -9.22 6.51 4.22
C ILE A 58 -9.64 6.07 2.82
N LEU A 59 -10.79 5.38 2.69
CA LEU A 59 -11.28 4.93 1.40
C LEU A 59 -11.61 6.10 0.46
N ASP A 60 -12.24 7.14 1.00
CA ASP A 60 -12.61 8.33 0.25
C ASP A 60 -11.36 9.09 -0.25
N GLU A 61 -10.41 9.36 0.65
CA GLU A 61 -9.21 10.13 0.31
C GLU A 61 -8.24 9.38 -0.63
N LEU A 62 -8.09 8.07 -0.46
CA LEU A 62 -7.19 7.28 -1.28
C LEU A 62 -7.83 6.89 -2.62
N PHE A 63 -9.11 6.50 -2.64
CA PHE A 63 -9.69 5.83 -3.79
C PHE A 63 -10.88 6.55 -4.41
N ALA A 64 -11.87 6.99 -3.62
CA ALA A 64 -13.04 7.69 -4.17
C ALA A 64 -12.66 9.05 -4.77
N SER A 65 -11.64 9.70 -4.22
CA SER A 65 -11.03 10.93 -4.77
C SER A 65 -10.36 10.73 -6.14
N GLY A 66 -10.10 9.48 -6.54
CA GLY A 66 -9.36 9.13 -7.75
C GLY A 66 -7.84 9.23 -7.62
N ARG A 67 -7.31 9.50 -6.41
CA ARG A 67 -5.87 9.60 -6.15
C ARG A 67 -5.13 8.30 -6.46
N LEU A 68 -5.68 7.18 -6.03
CA LEU A 68 -5.23 5.82 -6.34
C LEU A 68 -6.38 5.04 -6.98
N ARG A 69 -6.06 4.23 -8.00
CA ARG A 69 -7.07 3.39 -8.67
C ARG A 69 -6.45 2.12 -9.26
N GLY A 70 -7.30 1.14 -9.55
CA GLY A 70 -6.90 -0.04 -10.30
C GLY A 70 -6.41 0.29 -11.72
N ASN A 71 -5.33 -0.35 -12.15
CA ASN A 71 -4.90 -0.31 -13.55
C ASN A 71 -5.65 -1.38 -14.36
N THR A 72 -6.81 -1.03 -14.90
CA THR A 72 -7.63 -1.93 -15.74
C THR A 72 -7.18 -1.99 -17.19
N THR A 73 -6.42 -0.99 -17.66
CA THR A 73 -5.94 -0.90 -19.04
C THR A 73 -4.71 -1.77 -19.27
N ASP A 74 -3.80 -1.82 -18.29
CA ASP A 74 -2.56 -2.59 -18.37
C ASP A 74 -2.26 -3.23 -17.00
N TYR A 75 -3.08 -4.23 -16.66
CA TYR A 75 -2.99 -4.93 -15.38
C TYR A 75 -1.62 -5.62 -15.17
N GLY A 76 -1.00 -6.08 -16.25
CA GLY A 76 0.25 -6.86 -16.24
C GLY A 76 1.53 -6.02 -16.08
N ASP A 77 1.45 -4.69 -16.11
CA ASP A 77 2.61 -3.82 -15.90
C ASP A 77 3.23 -4.06 -14.51
N PRO A 78 4.49 -4.52 -14.41
CA PRO A 78 5.12 -4.84 -13.13
C PRO A 78 5.21 -3.63 -12.18
N ARG A 79 5.23 -2.42 -12.72
CA ARG A 79 5.23 -1.18 -11.94
C ARG A 79 3.95 -1.00 -11.12
N ASN A 80 2.84 -1.65 -11.50
CA ASN A 80 1.63 -1.67 -10.68
C ASN A 80 1.84 -2.36 -9.32
N SER A 81 2.91 -3.15 -9.18
CA SER A 81 3.27 -3.87 -7.96
C SER A 81 4.28 -3.12 -7.09
N TYR A 82 5.01 -2.14 -7.64
CA TYR A 82 6.05 -1.41 -6.91
C TYR A 82 5.46 -0.21 -6.20
N LEU A 83 5.55 -0.16 -4.87
CA LEU A 83 4.84 0.83 -4.06
C LEU A 83 5.22 2.28 -4.42
N HIS A 84 6.49 2.55 -4.76
CA HIS A 84 6.93 3.88 -5.18
C HIS A 84 6.30 4.33 -6.51
N GLU A 85 6.18 3.40 -7.47
CA GLU A 85 5.52 3.64 -8.75
C GLU A 85 4.00 3.83 -8.56
N VAL A 86 3.35 3.03 -7.71
CA VAL A 86 1.92 3.15 -7.44
C VAL A 86 1.60 4.50 -6.81
N LEU A 87 2.36 4.94 -5.80
CA LEU A 87 2.19 6.25 -5.17
C LEU A 87 2.49 7.41 -6.13
N GLY A 88 3.47 7.25 -7.03
CA GLY A 88 3.82 8.28 -8.01
C GLY A 88 2.83 8.38 -9.19
N ARG A 89 2.32 7.24 -9.68
CA ARG A 89 1.45 7.17 -10.86
C ARG A 89 -0.05 7.17 -10.53
N GLY A 90 -0.41 6.89 -9.29
CA GLY A 90 -1.80 6.76 -8.84
C GLY A 90 -2.51 5.52 -9.38
N VAL A 91 -1.79 4.54 -9.92
CA VAL A 91 -2.38 3.30 -10.46
C VAL A 91 -1.63 2.07 -9.97
N GLY A 92 -2.35 1.00 -9.61
CA GLY A 92 -1.75 -0.23 -9.07
C GLY A 92 -2.61 -1.48 -9.24
N ILE A 93 -2.09 -2.60 -8.73
CA ILE A 93 -2.83 -3.87 -8.61
C ILE A 93 -3.55 -3.97 -7.24
N PRO A 94 -4.52 -4.89 -7.07
CA PRO A 94 -5.33 -4.97 -5.85
C PRO A 94 -4.50 -5.02 -4.56
N ILE A 95 -3.50 -5.90 -4.48
CA ILE A 95 -2.69 -6.07 -3.28
C ILE A 95 -1.89 -4.82 -2.92
N THR A 96 -1.30 -4.13 -3.90
CA THR A 96 -0.48 -2.93 -3.64
C THR A 96 -1.36 -1.74 -3.23
N LEU A 97 -2.56 -1.61 -3.81
CA LEU A 97 -3.53 -0.61 -3.38
C LEU A 97 -4.03 -0.88 -1.95
N SER A 98 -4.27 -2.15 -1.61
CA SER A 98 -4.60 -2.54 -0.24
C SER A 98 -3.48 -2.26 0.75
N VAL A 99 -2.20 -2.44 0.36
CA VAL A 99 -1.05 -2.04 1.20
C VAL A 99 -1.11 -0.55 1.53
N CYS A 100 -1.45 0.32 0.58
CA CYS A 100 -1.62 1.76 0.87
C CYS A 100 -2.68 2.00 1.95
N ALA A 101 -3.86 1.37 1.83
CA ALA A 101 -4.93 1.53 2.81
C ALA A 101 -4.57 0.98 4.20
N ILE A 102 -3.91 -0.18 4.24
CA ILE A 102 -3.43 -0.79 5.50
C ILE A 102 -2.41 0.13 6.17
N GLU A 103 -1.46 0.67 5.43
CA GLU A 103 -0.39 1.50 5.98
C GLU A 103 -0.84 2.91 6.37
N VAL A 104 -1.83 3.48 5.68
CA VAL A 104 -2.50 4.70 6.11
C VAL A 104 -3.36 4.43 7.35
N GLY A 105 -4.11 3.33 7.38
CA GLY A 105 -4.86 2.91 8.56
C GLY A 105 -3.97 2.74 9.79
N ARG A 106 -2.81 2.08 9.63
CA ARG A 106 -1.81 1.92 10.70
C ARG A 106 -1.35 3.26 11.28
N ARG A 107 -1.10 4.27 10.43
CA ARG A 107 -0.70 5.63 10.85
C ARG A 107 -1.78 6.34 11.66
N LEU A 108 -3.04 6.08 11.30
CA LEU A 108 -4.22 6.68 11.94
C LEU A 108 -4.80 5.84 13.08
N GLN A 109 -4.15 4.72 13.43
CA GLN A 109 -4.64 3.74 14.42
C GLN A 109 -6.01 3.13 14.06
N VAL A 110 -6.33 3.06 12.77
CA VAL A 110 -7.52 2.38 12.24
C VAL A 110 -7.16 0.94 11.86
N PRO A 111 -7.86 -0.09 12.38
CA PRO A 111 -7.47 -1.49 12.24
C PRO A 111 -7.83 -2.10 10.87
N VAL A 112 -7.26 -1.55 9.80
CA VAL A 112 -7.44 -2.05 8.43
C VAL A 112 -6.60 -3.31 8.22
N ARG A 113 -7.23 -4.40 7.78
CA ARG A 113 -6.58 -5.68 7.47
C ARG A 113 -6.82 -6.12 6.04
N GLY A 114 -5.87 -6.83 5.46
CA GLY A 114 -6.02 -7.43 4.14
C GLY A 114 -6.87 -8.70 4.17
N VAL A 115 -7.69 -8.90 3.13
CA VAL A 115 -8.51 -10.10 2.93
C VAL A 115 -8.16 -10.71 1.59
N GLY A 116 -7.59 -11.92 1.62
CA GLY A 116 -7.33 -12.70 0.43
C GLY A 116 -8.59 -13.42 -0.06
N LEU A 117 -8.92 -13.23 -1.33
CA LEU A 117 -9.98 -13.96 -2.03
C LEU A 117 -9.38 -14.70 -3.24
N PRO A 118 -10.03 -15.74 -3.77
CA PRO A 118 -9.55 -16.39 -4.99
C PRO A 118 -9.43 -15.39 -6.14
N GLY A 119 -8.18 -15.14 -6.56
CA GLY A 119 -7.88 -14.20 -7.65
C GLY A 119 -8.06 -12.71 -7.31
N HIS A 120 -8.26 -12.34 -6.04
CA HIS A 120 -8.50 -10.94 -5.64
C HIS A 120 -7.98 -10.64 -4.23
N PHE A 121 -7.74 -9.36 -3.93
CA PHE A 121 -7.30 -8.93 -2.60
C PHE A 121 -8.02 -7.64 -2.22
N MET A 122 -8.60 -7.62 -1.03
CA MET A 122 -9.44 -6.54 -0.51
C MET A 122 -8.92 -6.08 0.85
N VAL A 123 -9.52 -5.02 1.39
CA VAL A 123 -9.30 -4.60 2.78
C VAL A 123 -10.58 -4.71 3.59
N GLU A 124 -10.42 -4.87 4.89
CA GLU A 124 -11.51 -4.94 5.84
C GLU A 124 -11.18 -4.13 7.10
N CYS A 125 -12.19 -3.51 7.70
CA CYS A 125 -12.10 -2.89 9.02
C CYS A 125 -13.40 -3.17 9.78
N GLU A 126 -13.29 -3.79 10.96
CA GLU A 126 -14.41 -4.01 11.89
C GLU A 126 -15.69 -4.65 11.27
N GLY A 127 -15.51 -5.58 10.34
CA GLY A 127 -16.57 -6.30 9.64
C GLY A 127 -16.96 -5.70 8.29
N VAL A 128 -16.47 -4.50 7.96
CA VAL A 128 -16.74 -3.80 6.70
C VAL A 128 -15.63 -4.09 5.70
N VAL A 129 -15.98 -4.62 4.53
CA VAL A 129 -15.04 -4.96 3.45
C VAL A 129 -15.12 -3.92 2.33
N ALA A 130 -13.97 -3.54 1.78
CA ALA A 130 -13.83 -2.62 0.65
C ALA A 130 -12.82 -3.17 -0.39
N ASP A 131 -13.03 -2.82 -1.66
CA ASP A 131 -12.20 -3.13 -2.82
C ASP A 131 -11.42 -1.89 -3.32
N PRO A 132 -10.17 -1.71 -2.87
CA PRO A 132 -9.30 -0.63 -3.34
C PRO A 132 -9.11 -0.58 -4.85
N PHE A 133 -9.17 -1.72 -5.54
CA PHE A 133 -8.97 -1.78 -6.99
C PHE A 133 -10.17 -1.21 -7.76
N ARG A 134 -11.38 -1.30 -7.17
CA ARG A 134 -12.64 -0.80 -7.75
C ARG A 134 -13.08 0.54 -7.17
N SER A 135 -12.17 1.24 -6.48
CA SER A 135 -12.41 2.55 -5.87
C SER A 135 -13.43 2.57 -4.72
N GLY A 136 -13.60 1.45 -4.01
CA GLY A 136 -14.56 1.34 -2.90
C GLY A 136 -15.07 -0.07 -2.72
#